data_AF-A0A3P7NZB4-F1
#
_entry.id   AF-A0A3P7NZB4-F1
#
_cell.length_a   1.000
_cell.length_b   1.000
_cell.length_c   1.000
_cell.angle_alpha   90.00
_cell.angle_beta   90.00
_cell.angle_gamma   90.00
#
_symmetry.space_group_name_H-M   'P 1'
#
loop_
_entity.id
_entity.type
_entity.pdbx_description
1 polymer ?
#
loop_
_entity_poly.entity_id
_entity_poly.type
_entity_poly.pdbx_seq_one_letter_code
_entity_poly.pdbx_strand_id
1 'polypeptide(L)'
;MEGLPRMPMFKVPWKPSPVSPDISPIKKKVRARYGEQMHIDEQLFMSFLQLRTNSCKPPIDASSISNIRRYYAQLMLLKNRIDFSEPKFVQWPWQDALVEISFVREEVEYEEAATLYNLGSAHSIVGEQEGRADDDVRSRTVLVFFSFNGQIDCSTLFLPFFSN
;
A
#
# COMPACT_ATOMS: atom_id res chain seq x y z
N MET A 1 14.39 27.24 -21.83
CA MET A 1 15.05 26.02 -22.35
C MET A 1 13.98 25.06 -22.84
N GLU A 2 13.34 25.39 -23.96
CA GLU A 2 12.39 24.52 -24.64
C GLU A 2 13.13 23.92 -25.84
N GLY A 3 13.22 22.58 -25.91
CA GLY A 3 13.88 21.89 -27.03
C GLY A 3 15.11 21.05 -26.67
N LEU A 4 15.51 20.98 -25.39
CA LEU A 4 16.51 19.99 -24.96
C LEU A 4 15.85 18.60 -24.86
N PRO A 5 16.50 17.52 -25.37
CA PRO A 5 16.02 16.16 -25.17
C PRO A 5 15.91 15.87 -23.67
N ARG A 6 14.76 15.35 -23.26
CA ARG A 6 14.46 15.09 -21.85
C ARG A 6 15.21 13.83 -21.39
N MET A 7 15.89 13.92 -20.26
CA MET A 7 16.55 12.76 -19.68
C MET A 7 15.52 11.71 -19.23
N PRO A 8 15.76 10.42 -19.50
CA PRO A 8 14.90 9.35 -19.01
C PRO A 8 14.89 9.37 -17.47
N MET A 9 13.71 9.20 -16.87
CA MET A 9 13.56 9.09 -15.43
C MET A 9 13.73 7.65 -14.99
N PHE A 10 14.45 7.45 -13.88
CA PHE A 10 14.56 6.14 -13.25
C PHE A 10 13.20 5.71 -12.69
N LYS A 11 12.81 4.46 -12.97
CA LYS A 11 11.61 3.82 -12.42
C LYS A 11 12.00 2.84 -11.34
N VAL A 12 11.39 2.97 -10.17
CA VAL A 12 11.50 1.95 -9.12
C VAL A 12 10.70 0.72 -9.56
N PRO A 13 11.28 -0.49 -9.58
CA PRO A 13 10.59 -1.69 -10.04
C PRO A 13 9.46 -2.06 -9.08
N TRP A 14 8.36 -2.56 -9.64
CA TRP A 14 7.17 -2.93 -8.88
C TRP A 14 7.37 -4.27 -8.15
N LYS A 15 6.84 -4.38 -6.94
CA LYS A 15 6.89 -5.61 -6.12
C LYS A 15 5.56 -6.37 -6.26
N PRO A 16 5.49 -7.52 -6.95
CA PRO A 16 4.24 -8.25 -7.08
C PRO A 16 3.95 -9.09 -5.83
N SER A 17 2.66 -9.29 -5.54
CA SER A 17 2.17 -10.26 -4.57
C SER A 17 1.33 -11.30 -5.32
N PRO A 18 1.91 -12.44 -5.74
CA PRO A 18 1.21 -13.41 -6.59
C PRO A 18 0.09 -14.17 -5.86
N VAL A 19 0.17 -14.27 -4.53
CA VAL A 19 -0.78 -15.02 -3.71
C VAL A 19 -1.48 -14.08 -2.75
N SER A 20 -2.79 -14.29 -2.56
CA SER A 20 -3.55 -13.57 -1.52
C SER A 20 -3.33 -14.25 -0.16
N PRO A 21 -3.02 -13.49 0.90
CA PRO A 21 -2.77 -14.01 2.24
C PRO A 21 -4.06 -14.57 2.85
N ASP A 22 -3.93 -15.61 3.67
CA ASP A 22 -5.06 -16.11 4.45
C ASP A 22 -5.25 -15.26 5.72
N ILE A 23 -6.36 -14.53 5.76
CA ILE A 23 -6.76 -13.65 6.87
C ILE A 23 -7.73 -14.32 7.86
N SER A 24 -8.04 -15.60 7.68
CA SER A 24 -8.88 -16.37 8.62
C SER A 24 -8.41 -16.27 10.08
N PRO A 25 -7.09 -16.25 10.37
CA PRO A 25 -6.60 -16.10 11.74
C PRO A 25 -6.91 -14.72 12.34
N ILE A 26 -6.92 -13.64 11.53
CA ILE A 26 -7.35 -12.31 11.97
C ILE A 26 -8.84 -12.34 12.35
N LYS A 27 -9.69 -12.96 11.52
CA LYS A 27 -11.13 -13.11 11.82
C LYS A 27 -11.36 -13.82 13.15
N LYS A 28 -10.62 -14.91 13.41
CA LYS A 28 -10.68 -15.66 14.67
C LYS A 28 -10.28 -14.77 15.87
N LYS A 29 -9.24 -13.95 15.73
CA LYS A 29 -8.77 -13.06 16.80
C LYS A 29 -9.74 -11.91 17.08
N VAL A 30 -10.37 -11.34 16.05
CA VAL A 30 -11.45 -10.36 16.22
C VAL A 30 -12.62 -10.97 16.98
N ARG A 31 -13.06 -12.18 16.61
CA ARG A 31 -14.14 -12.89 17.32
C ARG A 31 -13.80 -13.15 18.79
N ALA A 32 -12.56 -13.56 19.07
CA ALA A 32 -12.10 -13.78 20.44
C ALA A 32 -12.06 -12.48 21.27
N ARG A 33 -11.70 -11.34 20.66
CA ARG A 33 -11.58 -10.05 21.36
C ARG A 33 -12.93 -9.36 21.63
N TYR A 34 -13.86 -9.43 20.67
CA TYR A 34 -15.13 -8.67 20.74
C TYR A 34 -16.35 -9.54 21.09
N GLY A 35 -16.18 -10.86 21.23
CA GLY A 35 -17.25 -11.80 21.56
C GLY A 35 -18.16 -12.17 20.37
N GLU A 36 -19.00 -13.20 20.54
CA GLU A 36 -19.90 -13.69 19.47
C GLU A 36 -21.08 -12.75 19.18
N GLN A 37 -21.30 -11.72 20.00
CA GLN A 37 -22.41 -10.77 19.87
C GLN A 37 -22.17 -9.70 18.79
N MET A 38 -20.92 -9.51 18.36
CA MET A 38 -20.61 -8.61 17.26
C MET A 38 -20.73 -9.38 15.95
N HIS A 39 -21.72 -9.04 15.13
CA HIS A 39 -21.83 -9.57 13.77
C HIS A 39 -20.63 -9.07 12.96
N ILE A 40 -19.58 -9.89 12.91
CA ILE A 40 -18.40 -9.61 12.11
C ILE A 40 -18.82 -9.74 10.65
N ASP A 41 -18.96 -8.60 9.97
CA ASP A 41 -19.33 -8.56 8.57
C ASP A 41 -18.24 -9.21 7.70
N GLU A 42 -18.53 -10.39 7.15
CA GLU A 42 -17.61 -11.08 6.25
C GLU A 42 -17.34 -10.27 4.98
N GLN A 43 -18.28 -9.42 4.55
CA GLN A 43 -18.11 -8.54 3.40
C GLN A 43 -16.99 -7.53 3.63
N LEU A 44 -16.79 -7.07 4.87
CA LEU A 44 -15.68 -6.18 5.22
C LEU A 44 -14.32 -6.85 4.97
N PHE A 45 -14.16 -8.12 5.34
CA PHE A 45 -12.91 -8.84 5.11
C PHE A 45 -12.69 -9.18 3.63
N MET A 46 -13.77 -9.49 2.90
CA MET A 46 -13.69 -9.73 1.46
C MET A 46 -13.32 -8.45 0.72
N SER A 47 -13.91 -7.31 1.07
CA SER A 47 -13.56 -6.01 0.50
C SER A 47 -12.11 -5.59 0.83
N PHE A 48 -11.61 -5.90 2.03
CA PHE A 48 -10.20 -5.69 2.41
C PHE A 48 -9.24 -6.50 1.52
N LEU A 49 -9.51 -7.79 1.30
CA LEU A 49 -8.71 -8.63 0.41
C LEU A 49 -8.79 -8.19 -1.06
N GLN A 50 -9.97 -7.76 -1.49
CA GLN A 50 -10.17 -7.21 -2.83
C GLN A 50 -9.37 -5.93 -3.00
N LEU A 51 -9.39 -5.04 -2.01
CA LEU A 51 -8.61 -3.81 -2.03
C LEU A 51 -7.10 -4.13 -2.06
N ARG A 52 -6.62 -5.09 -1.27
CA ARG A 52 -5.22 -5.57 -1.36
C ARG A 52 -4.89 -6.04 -2.77
N THR A 53 -5.75 -6.88 -3.35
CA THR A 53 -5.55 -7.46 -4.68
C THR A 53 -5.46 -6.37 -5.74
N ASN A 54 -6.33 -5.36 -5.66
CA ASN A 54 -6.31 -4.21 -6.57
C ASN A 54 -5.06 -3.35 -6.37
N SER A 55 -4.58 -3.20 -5.14
CA SER A 55 -3.36 -2.45 -4.83
C SER A 55 -2.06 -3.15 -5.26
N CYS A 56 -2.09 -4.46 -5.48
CA CYS A 56 -0.92 -5.26 -5.86
C CYS A 56 -0.82 -5.56 -7.36
N LYS A 57 -1.85 -5.23 -8.15
CA LYS A 57 -1.94 -5.53 -9.59
C LYS A 57 -1.68 -4.28 -10.45
N PRO A 58 -0.90 -4.40 -11.55
CA PRO A 58 -0.88 -3.38 -12.60
C PRO A 58 -2.21 -3.36 -13.39
N PRO A 59 -2.58 -2.27 -14.09
CA PRO A 59 -1.78 -1.10 -14.43
C PRO A 59 -1.65 -0.10 -13.28
N ILE A 60 -0.56 0.67 -13.30
CA ILE A 60 -0.25 1.69 -12.31
C ILE A 60 -0.68 3.05 -12.86
N ASP A 61 -1.74 3.60 -12.29
CA ASP A 61 -2.33 4.89 -12.62
C ASP A 61 -2.62 5.70 -11.34
N ALA A 62 -3.17 6.91 -11.50
CA ALA A 62 -3.57 7.75 -10.37
C ALA A 62 -4.62 7.07 -9.46
N SER A 63 -5.48 6.21 -10.03
CA SER A 63 -6.48 5.46 -9.25
C SER A 63 -5.84 4.38 -8.38
N SER A 64 -4.78 3.72 -8.89
CA SER A 64 -3.99 2.73 -8.16
C SER A 64 -3.29 3.33 -6.95
N ILE A 65 -2.74 4.54 -7.07
CA ILE A 65 -2.16 5.28 -5.93
C ILE A 65 -3.20 5.48 -4.81
N SER A 66 -4.44 5.82 -5.16
CA SER A 66 -5.54 5.96 -4.20
C SER A 66 -5.89 4.62 -3.52
N ASN A 67 -5.95 3.53 -4.29
CA ASN A 67 -6.20 2.19 -3.76
C ASN A 67 -5.11 1.73 -2.79
N ILE A 68 -3.83 1.94 -3.14
CA ILE A 68 -2.69 1.57 -2.28
C ILE A 68 -2.74 2.37 -0.97
N ARG A 69 -3.04 3.67 -1.01
CA ARG A 69 -3.20 4.51 0.19
C ARG A 69 -4.36 4.03 1.08
N ARG A 70 -5.51 3.71 0.48
CA ARG A 70 -6.66 3.17 1.22
C ARG A 70 -6.33 1.83 1.87
N TYR A 71 -5.62 0.96 1.16
CA TYR A 71 -5.19 -0.33 1.69
C TYR A 71 -4.25 -0.14 2.89
N TYR A 72 -3.23 0.70 2.74
CA TYR A 72 -2.29 1.02 3.81
C TYR A 72 -2.99 1.59 5.05
N ALA A 73 -3.93 2.52 4.87
CA ALA A 73 -4.71 3.07 5.99
C ALA A 73 -5.54 2.00 6.70
N GLN A 74 -6.19 1.09 5.96
CA GLN A 74 -6.94 -0.01 6.56
C GLN A 74 -6.04 -0.99 7.32
N LEU A 75 -4.83 -1.26 6.81
CA LEU A 75 -3.84 -2.10 7.47
C LEU A 75 -3.39 -1.49 8.81
N MET A 76 -3.09 -0.19 8.83
CA MET A 76 -2.74 0.55 10.05
C MET A 76 -3.87 0.54 11.09
N LEU A 77 -5.12 0.75 10.65
CA LEU A 77 -6.29 0.68 11.54
C LEU A 77 -6.46 -0.73 12.14
N LEU A 78 -6.19 -1.77 11.35
CA LEU A 78 -6.25 -3.15 11.80
C LEU A 78 -5.15 -3.43 12.84
N LYS A 79 -3.92 -2.99 12.57
CA LYS A 79 -2.76 -3.10 13.49
C LYS A 79 -2.99 -2.41 14.83
N ASN A 80 -3.63 -1.24 14.82
CA ASN A 80 -3.95 -0.54 16.07
C ASN A 80 -5.06 -1.22 16.89
N ARG A 81 -5.93 -2.01 16.24
CA ARG A 81 -7.09 -2.67 16.87
C ARG A 81 -6.84 -4.13 17.22
N ILE A 82 -5.80 -4.75 16.71
CA ILE A 82 -5.48 -6.15 16.95
C ILE A 82 -4.01 -6.22 17.27
N ASP A 83 -3.67 -6.79 18.41
CA ASP A 83 -2.28 -7.04 18.72
C ASP A 83 -1.75 -8.15 17.78
N PHE A 84 -0.80 -7.80 16.91
CA PHE A 84 -0.14 -8.75 16.01
C PHE A 84 1.13 -9.36 16.62
N SER A 85 1.51 -8.95 17.84
CA SER A 85 2.78 -9.34 18.48
C SER A 85 2.88 -10.84 18.77
N GLU A 86 1.77 -11.53 19.06
CA GLU A 86 1.76 -13.00 19.26
C GLU A 86 0.43 -13.69 18.88
N PRO A 87 0.44 -14.90 18.25
CA PRO A 87 1.47 -15.49 17.37
C PRO A 87 1.26 -15.15 15.89
N LYS A 88 2.25 -15.48 15.05
CA LYS A 88 2.29 -15.34 13.57
C LYS A 88 0.98 -15.81 12.88
N PHE A 89 0.07 -14.86 12.65
CA PHE A 89 -1.30 -15.15 12.22
C PHE A 89 -1.42 -15.29 10.71
N VAL A 90 -0.72 -14.45 9.97
CA VAL A 90 -0.92 -14.31 8.54
C VAL A 90 0.43 -14.34 7.86
N GLN A 91 0.52 -15.18 6.85
CA GLN A 91 1.65 -15.22 5.95
C GLN A 91 1.42 -14.19 4.85
N TRP A 92 2.34 -13.25 4.71
CA TRP A 92 2.34 -12.17 3.73
C TRP A 92 3.33 -12.51 2.60
N PRO A 93 2.85 -13.09 1.49
CA PRO A 93 3.69 -13.46 0.37
C PRO A 93 3.97 -12.24 -0.50
N TRP A 94 5.24 -11.93 -0.70
CA TRP A 94 5.69 -10.91 -1.65
C TRP A 94 6.87 -11.40 -2.47
N GLN A 95 6.88 -11.10 -3.75
CA GLN A 95 8.03 -11.33 -4.61
C GLN A 95 8.97 -10.13 -4.54
N ASP A 96 10.28 -10.34 -4.51
CA ASP A 96 11.25 -9.25 -4.58
C ASP A 96 11.28 -8.61 -5.97
N ALA A 97 11.43 -7.29 -6.01
CA ALA A 97 11.37 -6.52 -7.26
C ALA A 97 12.67 -6.59 -8.09
N LEU A 98 13.80 -7.01 -7.49
CA LEU A 98 15.12 -7.04 -8.12
C LEU A 98 15.61 -8.46 -8.40
N VAL A 99 15.34 -9.40 -7.48
CA VAL A 99 15.82 -10.78 -7.54
C VAL A 99 14.72 -11.75 -8.00
N GLU A 100 13.47 -11.27 -8.14
CA GLU A 100 12.30 -12.07 -8.54
C GLU A 100 12.01 -13.30 -7.65
N ILE A 101 12.61 -13.36 -6.46
CA ILE A 101 12.40 -14.42 -5.47
C ILE A 101 11.21 -14.08 -4.57
N SER A 102 10.35 -15.07 -4.33
CA SER A 102 9.23 -14.94 -3.37
C SER A 102 9.69 -15.12 -1.94
N PHE A 103 9.35 -14.14 -1.09
CA PHE A 103 9.54 -14.17 0.34
C PHE A 103 8.18 -14.20 1.04
N VAL A 104 8.09 -15.00 2.09
CA VAL A 104 6.91 -15.06 2.95
C VAL A 104 7.36 -14.67 4.35
N ARG A 105 6.69 -13.67 4.90
CA ARG A 105 6.94 -13.14 6.25
C ARG A 105 5.62 -13.10 7.00
N GLU A 106 5.70 -13.06 8.32
CA GLU A 106 4.51 -13.14 9.18
C GLU A 106 4.28 -11.84 9.95
N GLU A 107 5.27 -10.97 9.94
CA GLU A 107 5.24 -9.63 10.50
C GLU A 107 4.32 -8.74 9.66
N VAL A 108 3.38 -8.04 10.31
CA VAL A 108 2.49 -7.09 9.63
C VAL A 108 3.27 -5.89 9.10
N GLU A 109 4.37 -5.54 9.77
CA GLU A 109 5.35 -4.53 9.34
C GLU A 109 5.93 -4.85 7.96
N TYR A 110 6.03 -6.13 7.59
CA TYR A 110 6.49 -6.52 6.26
C TYR A 110 5.47 -6.16 5.18
N GLU A 111 4.18 -6.40 5.42
CA GLU A 111 3.10 -6.00 4.51
C GLU A 111 3.02 -4.47 4.41
N GLU A 112 3.19 -3.74 5.53
CA GLU A 112 3.25 -2.28 5.56
C GLU A 112 4.40 -1.74 4.70
N ALA A 113 5.61 -2.24 4.92
CA ALA A 113 6.80 -1.82 4.19
C ALA A 113 6.70 -2.14 2.68
N ALA A 114 6.20 -3.33 2.33
CA ALA A 114 6.01 -3.72 0.93
C ALA A 114 4.93 -2.88 0.23
N THR A 115 3.84 -2.56 0.94
CA THR A 115 2.78 -1.68 0.42
C THR A 115 3.29 -0.26 0.19
N LEU A 116 4.08 0.29 1.13
CA LEU A 116 4.71 1.60 0.98
C LEU A 116 5.73 1.64 -0.16
N TYR A 117 6.54 0.58 -0.31
CA TYR A 117 7.44 0.45 -1.44
C TYR A 117 6.68 0.51 -2.77
N ASN A 118 5.55 -0.18 -2.88
CA ASN A 118 4.72 -0.15 -4.08
C ASN A 118 4.00 1.18 -4.30
N LEU A 119 3.50 1.83 -3.24
CA LEU A 119 3.00 3.21 -3.35
C LEU A 119 4.05 4.10 -3.99
N GLY A 120 5.29 3.88 -3.57
CA GLY A 120 6.42 4.54 -4.12
C GLY A 120 6.72 4.23 -5.58
N SER A 121 6.83 2.94 -5.91
CA SER A 121 7.01 2.50 -7.30
C SER A 121 5.91 3.06 -8.21
N ALA A 122 4.67 3.11 -7.72
CA ALA A 122 3.54 3.68 -8.45
C ALA A 122 3.78 5.15 -8.82
N HIS A 123 4.20 5.92 -7.83
CA HIS A 123 4.54 7.32 -7.95
C HIS A 123 5.69 7.59 -8.93
N SER A 124 6.73 6.75 -8.89
CA SER A 124 7.87 6.83 -9.80
C SER A 124 7.47 6.52 -11.26
N ILE A 125 6.55 5.57 -11.46
CA ILE A 125 6.06 5.17 -12.78
C ILE A 125 5.13 6.23 -13.38
N VAL A 126 4.17 6.74 -12.61
CA VAL A 126 3.28 7.82 -13.07
C VAL A 126 4.08 9.09 -13.39
N GLY A 127 5.05 9.46 -12.56
CA GLY A 127 5.90 10.64 -12.80
C GLY A 127 6.78 10.52 -14.05
N GLU A 128 7.13 9.32 -14.48
CA GLU A 128 7.81 9.11 -15.77
C GLU A 128 6.84 9.20 -16.95
N GLN A 129 5.63 8.67 -16.81
CA GLN A 129 4.61 8.68 -17.85
C GLN A 129 4.06 10.08 -18.15
N GLU A 130 3.88 10.93 -17.13
CA GLU A 130 3.19 12.22 -17.31
C GLU A 130 3.99 13.25 -18.14
N GLY A 131 5.29 13.05 -18.36
CA GLY A 131 6.11 13.94 -19.19
C GLY A 131 6.22 15.37 -18.63
N ARG A 132 7.43 15.88 -18.44
CA ARG A 132 7.67 17.23 -17.86
C ARG A 132 7.31 18.41 -18.80
N ALA A 133 6.17 18.35 -19.49
CA ALA A 133 5.72 19.36 -20.44
C ALA A 133 4.97 20.51 -19.79
N ASP A 134 4.24 20.26 -18.70
CA ASP A 134 3.49 21.27 -17.96
C ASP A 134 4.14 21.57 -16.62
N ASP A 135 4.16 22.86 -16.24
CA ASP A 135 4.70 23.32 -14.95
C ASP A 135 3.91 22.74 -13.74
N ASP A 136 2.63 22.41 -13.95
CA ASP A 136 1.79 21.73 -12.94
C ASP A 136 2.20 20.26 -12.73
N VAL A 137 2.58 19.58 -13.81
CA VAL A 137 3.10 18.19 -13.78
C VAL A 137 4.47 18.13 -13.10
N ARG A 138 5.30 19.16 -13.31
CA ARG A 138 6.60 19.31 -12.62
C ARG A 138 6.42 19.43 -11.11
N SER A 139 5.46 20.23 -10.69
CA SER A 139 5.13 20.44 -9.26
C SER A 139 4.59 19.17 -8.62
N ARG A 140 3.71 18.42 -9.32
CA ARG A 140 3.21 17.11 -8.87
C ARG A 140 4.31 16.06 -8.78
N THR A 141 5.19 15.96 -9.77
CA THR A 141 6.32 15.00 -9.76
C THR A 141 7.29 15.27 -8.60
N VAL A 142 7.56 16.56 -8.31
CA VAL A 142 8.39 16.96 -7.16
C VAL A 142 7.67 16.64 -5.84
N LEU A 143 6.38 16.95 -5.73
CA LEU A 143 5.58 16.65 -4.53
C LEU A 143 5.45 15.14 -4.30
N VAL A 144 5.45 14.34 -5.36
CA VAL A 144 5.48 12.88 -5.32
C VAL A 144 6.81 12.35 -4.78
N PHE A 145 7.95 12.88 -5.23
CA PHE A 145 9.29 12.55 -4.69
C PHE A 145 9.49 13.05 -3.24
N PHE A 146 8.88 14.18 -2.87
CA PHE A 146 8.90 14.69 -1.49
C PHE A 146 7.93 13.94 -0.57
N SER A 147 6.76 13.50 -1.05
CA SER A 147 5.82 12.66 -0.30
C SER A 147 6.47 11.32 0.06
N PHE A 148 7.35 10.80 -0.80
CA PHE A 148 8.20 9.65 -0.50
C PHE A 148 9.21 9.88 0.63
N ASN A 149 9.83 11.07 0.69
CA ASN A 149 10.79 11.41 1.74
C ASN A 149 10.10 11.89 3.03
N GLY A 150 8.85 12.37 2.94
CA GLY A 150 8.07 12.92 4.05
C GLY A 150 7.07 11.94 4.70
N GLN A 151 6.61 10.89 4.00
CA GLN A 151 5.71 9.87 4.59
C GLN A 151 6.43 8.80 5.43
N ILE A 152 7.77 8.85 5.51
CA ILE A 152 8.50 8.17 6.58
C ILE A 152 8.35 8.94 7.92
N ASP A 153 7.86 10.19 7.88
CA ASP A 153 7.52 10.94 9.09
C ASP A 153 6.03 10.74 9.45
N CYS A 154 5.82 10.08 10.58
CA CYS A 154 4.59 9.39 10.99
C CYS A 154 3.47 10.33 11.46
N SER A 155 3.41 11.59 11.01
CA SER A 155 2.62 12.63 11.67
C SER A 155 1.40 13.17 10.89
N THR A 156 1.20 12.81 9.62
CA THR A 156 0.16 13.49 8.78
C THR A 156 -0.96 12.59 8.25
N LEU A 157 -1.08 11.33 8.68
CA LEU A 157 -2.17 10.42 8.24
C LEU A 157 -3.38 10.36 9.19
N PHE A 158 -3.38 11.11 10.28
CA PHE A 158 -4.58 11.35 11.08
C PHE A 158 -5.16 12.72 10.70
N LEU A 159 -6.44 12.72 10.29
CA LEU A 159 -7.32 13.84 9.91
C LEU A 159 -7.45 14.03 8.38
N PRO A 160 -8.63 13.85 7.74
CA PRO A 160 -9.98 13.62 8.28
C PRO A 160 -10.69 12.39 7.66
N PHE A 161 -10.95 11.36 8.47
CA PHE A 161 -12.07 10.42 8.24
C PHE A 161 -13.16 10.56 9.32
N PHE A 162 -13.07 11.62 10.14
CA PHE A 162 -14.12 12.05 11.05
C PHE A 162 -14.44 13.51 10.78
N SER A 163 -15.41 13.74 9.89
CA SER A 163 -16.26 14.92 9.93
C SER A 163 -17.63 14.54 9.34
N ASN A 164 -18.61 14.54 10.25
CA ASN A 164 -20.04 14.24 10.14
C ASN A 164 -20.45 12.78 9.95
#